data_AF-A0A847VVR6-F1
#
_entry.id   AF-A0A847VVR6-F1
#
_cell.length_a   1.000
_cell.length_b   1.000
_cell.length_c   1.000
_cell.angle_alpha   90.00
_cell.angle_beta   90.00
_cell.angle_gamma   90.00
#
_symmetry.space_group_name_H-M   'P 1'
#
loop_
_entity.id
_entity.type
_entity.pdbx_description
1 polymer ?
#
loop_
_entity_poly.entity_id
_entity_poly.type
_entity_poly.pdbx_seq_one_letter_code
_entity_poly.pdbx_strand_id
1 'polypeptide(L)'
;MKYENPSRPGNPLMDARREQITMELQELENKIEGLYSFLGQILGEDKFVVTTNGEVTTEVDEITLTPTEQNELNKIREEMKKLYQRKKELQFAG
;
A
#
# COMPACT_ATOMS: atom_id res chain seq x y z
N MET A 1 -22.85 3.29 41.85
CA MET A 1 -21.91 2.22 41.46
C MET A 1 -21.81 2.26 39.94
N LYS A 2 -20.62 2.43 39.37
CA LYS A 2 -20.41 2.39 37.91
C LYS A 2 -20.44 0.91 37.52
N TYR A 3 -21.32 0.53 36.60
CA TYR A 3 -21.29 -0.81 36.00
C TYR A 3 -20.04 -0.89 35.13
N GLU A 4 -19.02 -1.59 35.63
CA GLU A 4 -17.89 -2.00 34.81
C GLU A 4 -18.42 -3.03 33.81
N ASN A 5 -18.32 -2.71 32.52
CA ASN A 5 -18.51 -3.69 31.48
C ASN A 5 -17.52 -4.84 31.75
N PRO A 6 -17.96 -6.08 31.98
CA PRO A 6 -17.02 -7.18 31.89
C PRO A 6 -16.51 -7.17 30.45
N SER A 7 -15.22 -6.85 30.27
CA SER A 7 -14.50 -7.21 29.06
C SER A 7 -14.85 -8.67 28.79
N ARG A 8 -15.67 -8.92 27.77
CA ARG A 8 -15.81 -10.27 27.23
C ARG A 8 -14.38 -10.69 26.92
N PRO A 9 -13.85 -11.79 27.49
CA PRO A 9 -12.53 -12.26 27.10
C PRO A 9 -12.58 -12.45 25.58
N GLY A 10 -11.84 -11.59 24.88
CA GLY A 10 -11.69 -11.66 23.44
C GLY A 10 -11.14 -13.03 23.11
N ASN A 11 -11.67 -13.65 22.05
CA ASN A 11 -11.19 -14.97 21.63
C ASN A 11 -9.71 -14.81 21.25
N PRO A 12 -8.74 -15.36 22.00
CA PRO A 12 -7.32 -15.01 21.85
C PRO A 12 -6.76 -15.36 20.46
N LEU A 13 -7.37 -16.33 19.77
CA LEU A 13 -7.07 -16.63 18.37
C LEU A 13 -7.53 -15.54 17.38
N MET A 14 -8.66 -14.88 17.65
CA MET A 14 -9.15 -13.79 16.80
C MET A 14 -8.36 -12.50 17.04
N ASP A 15 -7.94 -12.24 18.28
CA ASP A 15 -7.14 -11.06 18.62
C ASP A 15 -5.72 -11.14 18.02
N ALA A 16 -5.06 -12.30 18.11
CA ALA A 16 -3.74 -12.52 17.49
C ALA A 16 -3.80 -12.45 15.94
N ARG A 17 -4.87 -12.96 15.32
CA ARG A 17 -5.07 -12.88 13.87
C ARG A 17 -5.28 -11.43 13.41
N ARG A 18 -6.03 -10.63 14.18
CA ARG A 18 -6.25 -9.21 13.88
C ARG A 18 -4.98 -8.38 14.04
N GLU A 19 -4.17 -8.67 15.06
CA GLU A 19 -2.87 -8.03 15.27
C GLU A 19 -1.91 -8.33 14.11
N GLN A 20 -1.82 -9.59 13.67
CA GLN A 20 -1.00 -9.97 12.51
C GLN A 20 -1.45 -9.27 11.22
N ILE A 21 -2.76 -9.22 10.95
CA ILE A 21 -3.30 -8.51 9.78
C ILE A 21 -2.97 -7.02 9.85
N THR A 22 -3.04 -6.41 11.03
CA THR A 22 -2.72 -4.98 11.24
C THR A 22 -1.25 -4.70 10.96
N MET A 23 -0.34 -5.54 11.45
CA MET A 23 1.09 -5.42 11.18
C MET A 23 1.41 -5.59 9.69
N GLU A 24 0.81 -6.57 9.02
CA GLU A 24 1.02 -6.81 7.58
C GLU A 24 0.49 -5.63 6.75
N LEU A 25 -0.68 -5.07 7.11
CA LEU A 25 -1.21 -3.87 6.47
C LEU A 25 -0.28 -2.67 6.63
N GLN A 26 0.30 -2.47 7.82
CA GLN A 26 1.21 -1.37 8.08
C GLN A 26 2.55 -1.53 7.33
N GLU A 27 3.05 -2.76 7.21
CA GLU A 27 4.24 -3.05 6.38
C GLU A 27 3.97 -2.76 4.90
N LEU A 28 2.79 -3.13 4.40
CA LEU A 28 2.37 -2.84 3.03
C LEU A 28 2.26 -1.33 2.79
N GLU A 29 1.74 -0.57 3.75
CA GLU A 29 1.67 0.90 3.66
C GLU A 29 3.07 1.53 3.57
N ASN A 30 4.01 1.09 4.41
CA ASN A 30 5.39 1.58 4.35
C ASN A 30 6.06 1.26 2.99
N LYS A 31 5.82 0.06 2.43
CA LYS A 31 6.34 -0.31 1.11
C LYS A 31 5.75 0.56 0.00
N ILE A 32 4.43 0.80 0.05
CA ILE A 32 3.74 1.68 -0.89
C ILE A 32 4.34 3.10 -0.82
N GLU A 33 4.49 3.67 0.38
CA GLU A 33 5.08 5.00 0.58
C GLU A 33 6.53 5.11 0.05
N GLY A 34 7.33 4.07 0.24
CA GLY A 34 8.68 3.99 -0.35
C GLY A 34 8.67 4.00 -1.88
N LEU A 35 7.74 3.27 -2.50
CA LEU A 35 7.58 3.26 -3.97
C LEU A 35 7.07 4.60 -4.51
N TYR A 36 6.15 5.27 -3.79
CA TYR A 36 5.74 6.65 -4.13
C TYR A 36 6.94 7.61 -4.10
N SER A 37 7.76 7.53 -3.06
CA SER A 37 8.97 8.37 -2.94
C SER A 37 9.94 8.13 -4.09
N PHE A 38 10.12 6.86 -4.49
CA PHE A 38 10.97 6.50 -5.62
C PHE A 38 10.40 6.97 -6.97
N LEU A 39 9.08 6.89 -7.18
CA LEU A 39 8.42 7.48 -8.35
C LEU A 39 8.60 9.00 -8.40
N GLY A 40 8.57 9.68 -7.25
CA GLY A 40 8.89 11.11 -7.14
C GLY A 40 10.32 11.44 -7.56
N GLN A 41 11.28 10.54 -7.30
CA GLN A 41 12.66 10.72 -7.75
C GLN A 41 12.84 10.51 -9.27
N ILE A 42 12.10 9.55 -9.86
CA ILE A 42 12.21 9.25 -11.30
C ILE A 42 11.42 10.25 -12.14
N LEU A 43 10.17 10.54 -11.76
CA LEU A 43 9.22 11.31 -12.56
C LEU A 43 9.08 12.77 -12.09
N GLY A 44 9.43 13.05 -10.84
CA GLY A 44 9.01 14.27 -10.14
C GLY A 44 7.70 14.05 -9.39
N GLU A 45 7.62 14.53 -8.15
CA GLU A 45 6.47 14.34 -7.25
C GLU A 45 5.12 14.79 -7.85
N ASP A 46 5.14 15.79 -8.73
CA ASP A 46 3.93 16.35 -9.36
C ASP A 46 3.53 15.67 -10.67
N LYS A 47 4.30 14.70 -11.18
CA LYS A 47 4.12 14.16 -12.53
C LYS A 47 3.46 12.77 -12.59
N PHE A 48 3.07 12.23 -11.44
CA PHE A 48 2.38 10.96 -11.37
C PHE A 48 1.29 10.96 -10.32
N VAL A 49 0.24 10.21 -10.61
CA VAL A 49 -0.89 9.99 -9.72
C VAL A 49 -1.08 8.49 -9.59
N VAL A 50 -1.10 8.01 -8.36
CA VAL A 50 -1.41 6.63 -8.06
C VAL A 50 -2.84 6.56 -7.55
N THR A 51 -3.66 5.74 -8.20
CA THR A 51 -5.06 5.56 -7.82
C THR A 51 -5.21 4.66 -6.58
N THR A 52 -6.41 4.65 -6.00
CA THR A 52 -6.75 3.76 -4.87
C THR A 52 -6.64 2.27 -5.20
N ASN A 53 -6.52 1.90 -6.47
CA ASN A 53 -6.32 0.52 -6.93
C ASN A 53 -4.84 0.17 -7.16
N GLY A 54 -3.91 1.08 -6.84
CA GLY A 54 -2.48 0.91 -7.09
C GLY A 54 -2.08 1.12 -8.54
N GLU A 55 -2.94 1.73 -9.35
CA GLU A 55 -2.62 2.08 -10.74
C GLU A 55 -1.85 3.38 -10.79
N VAL A 56 -0.63 3.35 -11.33
CA VAL A 56 0.22 4.54 -11.47
C VAL A 56 -0.03 5.16 -12.84
N THR A 57 -0.86 6.19 -12.86
CA THR A 57 -1.04 7.09 -14.00
C THR A 57 0.03 8.17 -13.95
N THR A 58 0.53 8.57 -15.10
CA THR A 58 1.65 9.50 -15.22
C THR A 58 1.29 10.50 -16.29
N GLU A 59 1.42 11.79 -16.03
CA GLU A 59 1.23 12.84 -17.03
C GLU A 59 2.50 12.92 -17.90
N VAL A 60 2.64 11.97 -18.85
CA VAL A 60 3.90 11.70 -19.59
C VAL A 60 3.84 12.18 -21.03
N ASP A 61 3.03 13.18 -21.34
CA ASP A 61 3.14 13.80 -22.66
C ASP A 61 4.44 14.63 -22.82
N GLU A 62 5.17 14.91 -21.72
CA GLU A 62 6.38 15.76 -21.74
C GLU A 62 7.67 15.14 -21.13
N ILE A 63 7.64 13.94 -20.54
CA ILE A 63 8.84 13.35 -19.90
C ILE A 63 9.50 12.34 -20.84
N THR A 64 10.72 12.64 -21.29
CA THR A 64 11.54 11.66 -22.02
C THR A 64 12.23 10.74 -21.03
N LEU A 65 11.67 9.56 -20.79
CA LEU A 65 12.28 8.52 -19.96
C LEU A 65 13.32 7.74 -20.76
N THR A 66 14.45 7.44 -20.14
CA THR A 66 15.40 6.46 -20.67
C THR A 66 14.79 5.05 -20.64
N PRO A 67 15.24 4.11 -21.49
CA PRO A 67 14.77 2.73 -21.46
C PRO A 67 14.93 2.06 -20.09
N THR A 68 15.96 2.45 -19.32
CA THR A 68 16.20 1.99 -17.96
C THR A 68 15.14 2.52 -17.00
N GLU A 69 14.87 3.82 -17.00
CA GLU A 69 13.82 4.43 -16.16
C GLU A 69 12.43 3.90 -16.52
N GLN A 70 12.16 3.68 -17.81
CA GLN A 70 10.91 3.08 -18.27
C GLN A 70 10.74 1.64 -17.74
N ASN A 71 11.82 0.86 -17.70
CA ASN A 71 11.81 -0.49 -17.16
C ASN A 71 11.59 -0.48 -15.64
N GLU A 72 12.27 0.40 -14.91
CA GLU A 72 12.07 0.57 -13.47
C GLU A 72 10.64 1.04 -13.16
N LEU A 73 10.10 2.01 -13.90
CA LEU A 73 8.72 2.47 -13.78
C LEU A 73 7.71 1.33 -13.98
N ASN A 74 7.94 0.45 -14.96
CA ASN A 74 7.09 -0.71 -15.20
C ASN A 74 7.14 -1.71 -14.03
N LYS A 75 8.33 -1.98 -13.47
CA LYS A 75 8.46 -2.83 -12.28
C LYS A 75 7.72 -2.24 -11.09
N ILE A 76 7.87 -0.94 -10.83
CA ILE A 76 7.19 -0.25 -9.73
C ILE A 76 5.67 -0.32 -9.91
N ARG A 77 5.17 -0.10 -11.13
CA ARG A 77 3.74 -0.23 -11.47
C ARG A 77 3.20 -1.62 -11.13
N GLU A 78 3.93 -2.67 -11.51
CA GLU A 78 3.53 -4.04 -11.19
C GLU A 78 3.57 -4.31 -9.68
N GLU A 79 4.59 -3.82 -8.99
CA GLU A 79 4.75 -4.00 -7.55
C GLU A 79 3.64 -3.28 -6.77
N MET A 80 3.38 -2.02 -7.08
CA MET A 80 2.27 -1.23 -6.52
C MET A 80 0.93 -1.93 -6.70
N LYS A 81 0.65 -2.45 -7.90
CA LYS A 81 -0.57 -3.21 -8.17
C LYS A 81 -0.70 -4.45 -7.28
N LYS A 82 0.40 -5.20 -7.08
CA LYS A 82 0.42 -6.38 -6.19
C LYS A 82 0.20 -5.99 -4.72
N LEU A 83 0.86 -4.93 -4.25
CA LEU A 83 0.73 -4.44 -2.86
C LEU A 83 -0.69 -3.96 -2.57
N TYR A 84 -1.31 -3.20 -3.45
CA TYR A 84 -2.69 -2.75 -3.30
C TYR A 84 -3.70 -3.90 -3.35
N GLN A 85 -3.48 -4.89 -4.21
CA GLN A 85 -4.30 -6.10 -4.26
C GLN A 85 -4.20 -6.88 -2.94
N ARG A 86 -2.98 -7.08 -2.42
CA ARG A 86 -2.75 -7.75 -1.14
C ARG A 86 -3.36 -6.99 0.04
N LYS A 87 -3.21 -5.65 0.06
CA LYS A 87 -3.83 -4.78 1.07
C LYS A 87 -5.35 -4.94 1.07
N LYS A 88 -5.96 -4.95 -0.12
CA LYS A 88 -7.40 -5.16 -0.28
C LYS A 88 -7.83 -6.52 0.27
N GLU A 89 -7.12 -7.59 -0.06
CA GLU A 89 -7.40 -8.94 0.46
C GLU A 89 -7.37 -8.98 1.99
N LEU A 90 -6.36 -8.36 2.61
CA LEU A 90 -6.21 -8.33 4.07
C LEU A 90 -7.29 -7.48 4.75
N GLN A 91 -7.75 -6.39 4.12
CA GLN A 91 -8.85 -5.56 4.64
C GLN A 91 -10.19 -6.31 4.75
N PHE A 92 -10.44 -7.30 3.89
CA PHE A 92 -11.66 -8.11 3.92
C PHE A 92 -11.50 -9.45 4.68
N ALA A 93 -10.29 -9.77 5.16
CA ALA A 93 -9.97 -11.05 5.80
C ALA A 93 -10.16 -11.09 7.34
N GLY A 94 -10.57 -9.98 7.96
CA GLY A 94 -10.64 -9.79 9.43
C GLY A 94 -12.04 -9.54 10.01
#